data_AF-A0A932FHN5-F1
#
_entry.id   AF-A0A932FHN5-F1
#
_cell.length_a   1.000
_cell.length_b   1.000
_cell.length_c   1.000
_cell.angle_alpha   90.00
_cell.angle_beta   90.00
_cell.angle_gamma   90.00
#
_symmetry.space_group_name_H-M   'P 1'
#
loop_
_entity.id
_entity.type
_entity.pdbx_description
1 polymer ?
#
loop_
_entity_poly.entity_id
_entity_poly.type
_entity_poly.pdbx_seq_one_letter_code
_entity_poly.pdbx_strand_id
1 'polypeptide(L)' 'MAAKKNPDLYNLKPSTITVYGAAWCPDCKRAKTFFGEQRVEYANVDII' A
#
# COMPACT_ATOMS: atom_id res chain seq x y z
N MET A 1 14.88 -7.48 -3.14
CA MET A 1 15.34 -6.54 -4.19
C MET A 1 14.95 -5.14 -3.75
N ALA A 2 15.95 -4.27 -3.58
CA ALA A 2 15.95 -2.87 -3.18
C ALA A 2 14.61 -2.25 -2.73
N ALA A 3 14.53 -1.90 -1.44
CA ALA A 3 13.63 -0.87 -0.94
C ALA A 3 14.00 0.45 -1.65
N LYS A 4 13.39 0.71 -2.81
CA LYS A 4 13.51 1.99 -3.49
C LYS A 4 12.85 3.01 -2.58
N LYS A 5 13.63 3.94 -2.06
CA LYS A 5 13.16 5.14 -1.38
C LYS A 5 12.22 5.85 -2.35
N ASN A 6 10.90 5.71 -2.13
CA ASN A 6 9.89 6.34 -2.96
C ASN A 6 9.93 7.85 -2.67
N PRO A 7 10.23 8.72 -3.64
CA PRO A 7 10.32 10.17 -3.43
C PRO A 7 9.00 10.81 -2.97
N ASP A 8 7.89 10.06 -3.00
CA ASP A 8 6.57 10.48 -2.54
C ASP A 8 6.26 10.14 -1.07
N LEU A 9 7.17 9.48 -0.34
CA LEU A 9 7.03 9.34 1.11
C LEU A 9 6.93 10.73 1.74
N TYR A 10 5.84 11.00 2.47
CA TYR A 10 5.49 12.28 3.11
C TYR A 10 4.91 13.38 2.20
N ASN A 11 4.61 13.08 0.94
CA ASN A 11 3.84 13.99 0.07
C ASN A 11 2.33 13.80 0.32
N LEU A 12 1.58 14.89 0.48
CA LEU A 12 0.11 14.85 0.61
C LEU A 12 -0.60 14.47 -0.71
N LYS A 13 0.11 14.54 -1.83
CA LYS A 13 -0.37 14.18 -3.17
C LYS A 13 0.61 13.23 -3.88
N PRO A 14 0.74 11.98 -3.40
CA PRO A 14 1.65 11.02 -4.01
C PRO A 14 1.16 10.60 -5.40
N SER A 15 2.08 10.25 -6.29
CA SER A 15 1.76 9.73 -7.62
C SER A 15 1.23 8.28 -7.57
N THR A 16 1.52 7.55 -6.50
CA THR A 16 1.09 6.16 -6.29
C THR A 16 0.71 5.93 -4.83
N ILE A 17 -0.42 5.24 -4.61
CA ILE A 17 -0.84 4.83 -3.26
C ILE A 17 0.04 3.67 -2.80
N THR A 18 0.64 3.77 -1.62
CA THR A 18 1.39 2.67 -0.99
C THR A 18 0.66 2.20 0.26
N VAL A 19 0.30 0.92 0.31
CA VAL A 19 -0.36 0.28 1.44
C VAL A 19 0.69 -0.51 2.21
N TYR A 20 1.00 -0.05 3.42
CA TYR A 20 1.82 -0.78 4.38
C TYR A 20 0.91 -1.67 5.22
N GLY A 21 1.19 -2.95 5.31
CA GLY A 21 0.40 -3.86 6.10
C GLY A 21 1.13 -5.16 6.41
N ALA A 22 0.50 -6.02 7.19
CA ALA A 22 1.02 -7.34 7.52
C ALA A 22 0.05 -8.44 7.07
N ALA A 23 0.56 -9.63 6.76
CA ALA A 23 -0.26 -10.77 6.33
C ALA A 23 -1.31 -11.20 7.38
N TRP A 24 -0.97 -11.08 8.67
CA TRP A 24 -1.88 -11.42 9.78
C TRP A 24 -2.89 -10.33 10.09
N CYS A 25 -2.75 -9.12 9.53
CA CYS A 25 -3.60 -7.99 9.89
C CYS A 25 -4.95 -8.04 9.15
N PRO A 26 -6.07 -8.27 9.86
CA PRO A 26 -7.39 -8.38 9.24
C PRO A 26 -7.85 -7.06 8.60
N ASP A 27 -7.46 -5.91 9.18
CA ASP A 27 -7.81 -4.60 8.64
C ASP A 27 -7.04 -4.29 7.35
N CYS A 28 -5.76 -4.67 7.29
CA CYS A 28 -4.99 -4.57 6.05
C CYS A 28 -5.62 -5.40 4.93
N LYS A 29 -6.14 -6.59 5.24
CA LYS A 29 -6.84 -7.44 4.27
C LYS A 29 -8.13 -6.79 3.77
N ARG A 30 -8.95 -6.23 4.66
CA ARG A 30 -10.17 -5.50 4.30
C ARG A 30 -9.88 -4.29 3.40
N ALA A 31 -8.86 -3.50 3.73
CA ALA A 31 -8.47 -2.33 2.93
C ALA A 31 -8.02 -2.74 1.51
N LYS A 32 -7.21 -3.80 1.40
CA LYS A 32 -6.76 -4.34 0.10
C LYS A 32 -7.92 -4.85 -0.76
N THR A 33 -8.91 -5.52 -0.15
CA THR A 33 -10.12 -5.96 -0.84
C THR A 33 -10.88 -4.76 -1.42
N PHE A 34 -11.09 -3.70 -0.62
CA PHE A 34 -11.75 -2.49 -1.09
C PHE A 34 -11.02 -1.86 -2.29
N PHE A 35 -9.70 -1.72 -2.24
CA PHE A 35 -8.93 -1.20 -3.37
C PHE A 35 -9.08 -2.09 -4.63
N GLY A 36 -9.10 -3.41 -4.47
CA GLY A 36 -9.35 -4.34 -5.58
C GLY A 36 -10.75 -4.19 -6.19
N GLU A 37 -11.78 -4.09 -5.35
CA GLU A 37 -13.18 -3.90 -5.78
C GLU A 37 -13.38 -2.58 -6.53
N GLN A 38 -12.72 -1.51 -6.08
CA GLN A 38 -12.77 -0.20 -6.71
C GLN A 38 -11.78 -0.05 -7.89
N ARG A 39 -11.00 -1.09 -8.22
CA ARG A 39 -9.95 -1.07 -9.25
C ARG A 39 -8.94 0.08 -9.06
N VAL A 40 -8.63 0.39 -7.81
CA VAL A 40 -7.63 1.39 -7.46
C VAL A 40 -6.25 0.71 -7.45
N GLU A 41 -5.33 1.18 -8.27
CA GLU A 41 -3.95 0.69 -8.27
C GLU A 41 -3.22 1.14 -7.00
N TYR A 42 -2.49 0.20 -6.37
CA TYR A 42 -1.68 0.48 -5.20
C TYR A 42 -0.46 -0.45 -5.13
N ALA A 43 0.60 0.04 -4.50
CA ALA A 43 1.76 -0.76 -4.13
C ALA A 43 1.55 -1.36 -2.73
N ASN A 44 1.65 -2.67 -2.59
CA ASN A 44 1.60 -3.33 -1.28
C ASN A 44 3.01 -3.53 -0.72
N VAL A 45 3.24 -3.11 0.52
CA VAL A 45 4.46 -3.37 1.28
C VAL A 45 4.09 -4.21 2.49
N ASP A 46 4.61 -5.44 2.54
CA ASP A 46 4.55 -6.25 3.75
C ASP A 46 5.61 -5.77 4.74
N ILE A 47 5.21 -5.50 5.97
CA ILE A 47 6.08 -5.00 7.03
C ILE A 47 6.59 -6.11 7.96
N ILE A 48 6.24 -7.36 7.69
CA ILE A 48 6.65 -8.53 8.47
C ILE A 48 7.41 -9.57 7.64
#